data_AF-A0A512DKW3-F1
#
_entry.id   AF-A0A512DKW3-F1
#
_cell.length_a   1.000
_cell.length_b   1.000
_cell.length_c   1.000
_cell.angle_alpha   90.00
_cell.angle_beta   90.00
_cell.angle_gamma   90.00
#
_symmetry.space_group_name_H-M   'P 1'
#
loop_
_entity.id
_entity.type
_entity.pdbx_description
1 polymer ?
#
loop_
_entity_poly.entity_id
_entity_poly.type
_entity_poly.pdbx_seq_one_letter_code
_entity_poly.pdbx_strand_id
1 'polypeptide(L)' 'MALTVPTLPASATPAEARSVAVASNCKPGKIEPLRQTVGNSPETVFKVMCTGGKSKDVFVLVQCRVHQCVLLR' A
#
# COMPACT_ATOMS: atom_id res chain seq x y z
N MET A 1 -29.89 3.55 -13.15
CA MET A 1 -29.28 2.20 -13.22
C MET A 1 -27.98 2.27 -12.45
N ALA A 2 -27.88 1.52 -11.35
CA ALA A 2 -26.77 1.61 -10.41
C ALA A 2 -25.49 1.03 -11.02
N LEU A 3 -24.42 1.82 -11.00
CA LEU A 3 -23.08 1.36 -11.32
C LEU A 3 -22.62 0.45 -10.16
N THR A 4 -22.90 -0.84 -10.26
CA THR A 4 -22.21 -1.83 -9.43
C THR A 4 -20.77 -1.92 -9.90
N VAL A 5 -19.92 -1.07 -9.33
CA VAL A 5 -18.47 -1.24 -9.38
C VAL A 5 -18.20 -2.60 -8.76
N PRO A 6 -17.57 -3.56 -9.44
CA PRO A 6 -17.08 -4.74 -8.77
C PRO A 6 -16.06 -4.23 -7.74
N THR A 7 -16.47 -4.16 -6.48
CA THR A 7 -15.53 -4.13 -5.36
C THR A 7 -14.87 -5.50 -5.41
N LEU A 8 -13.82 -5.62 -6.24
CA LEU A 8 -12.95 -6.79 -6.19
C LEU A 8 -12.53 -6.95 -4.74
N PRO A 9 -12.64 -8.16 -4.17
CA PRO A 9 -12.33 -8.37 -2.76
C PRO A 9 -10.89 -7.96 -2.53
N ALA A 10 -10.71 -6.95 -1.66
CA ALA A 10 -9.66 -6.89 -0.66
C ALA A 10 -8.22 -7.20 -1.14
N SER A 11 -7.94 -7.00 -2.42
CA SER A 11 -6.61 -7.12 -3.00
C SER A 11 -6.05 -5.74 -2.88
N ALA A 12 -5.49 -5.45 -1.71
CA ALA A 12 -4.82 -4.21 -1.43
C ALA A 12 -4.07 -3.72 -2.67
N THR A 13 -4.45 -2.57 -3.19
CA THR A 13 -3.92 -2.06 -4.44
C THR A 13 -2.71 -1.18 -4.16
N PRO A 14 -1.77 -1.08 -5.12
CA PRO A 14 -0.67 -0.12 -5.01
C PRO A 14 -1.17 1.32 -4.84
N ALA A 15 -2.42 1.62 -5.20
CA ALA A 15 -3.08 2.90 -4.93
C ALA A 15 -3.32 3.18 -3.43
N GLU A 16 -3.66 2.16 -2.65
CA GLU A 16 -3.82 2.29 -1.18
C GLU A 16 -2.46 2.53 -0.52
N ALA A 17 -1.44 1.78 -0.92
CA ALA A 17 -0.07 1.98 -0.45
C ALA A 17 0.45 3.39 -0.77
N ARG A 18 0.14 3.91 -1.97
CA ARG A 18 0.44 5.30 -2.35
C ARG A 18 -0.25 6.31 -1.45
N SER A 19 -1.54 6.12 -1.18
CA SER A 19 -2.33 7.04 -0.36
C SER A 19 -1.81 7.12 1.07
N VAL A 20 -1.47 5.96 1.66
CA VAL A 20 -0.87 5.87 3.01
C VAL A 20 0.52 6.50 3.05
N ALA A 21 1.33 6.29 2.01
CA ALA A 21 2.64 6.92 1.87
C ALA A 21 2.53 8.46 1.78
N VAL A 22 1.62 8.98 0.95
CA VAL A 22 1.35 10.42 0.82
C VAL A 22 0.86 10.99 2.14
N ALA A 23 -0.01 10.28 2.87
CA ALA A 23 -0.48 10.68 4.20
C ALA A 23 0.65 10.74 5.24
N SER A 24 1.72 9.95 5.06
CA SER A 24 2.95 10.04 5.87
C SER A 24 3.98 11.04 5.32
N ASN A 25 3.56 12.00 4.49
CA ASN A 25 4.42 13.03 3.91
C ASN A 25 5.57 12.44 3.06
N CYS A 26 5.36 11.26 2.50
CA CYS A 26 6.27 10.60 1.57
C CYS A 26 5.72 10.75 0.15
N LYS A 27 6.54 11.26 -0.79
CA LYS A 27 6.20 11.26 -2.22
C LYS A 27 6.45 9.87 -2.81
N PRO A 28 5.41 9.11 -3.19
CA PRO A 28 5.58 7.75 -3.69
C PRO A 28 6.25 7.76 -5.07
N GLY A 29 7.48 7.28 -5.13
CA GLY A 29 8.25 7.06 -6.35
C GLY A 29 7.92 5.69 -6.95
N LYS A 30 8.66 4.65 -6.52
CA LYS A 30 8.48 3.27 -6.97
C LYS A 30 7.70 2.47 -5.92
N ILE A 31 6.56 1.87 -6.30
CA ILE A 31 5.80 0.96 -5.43
C ILE A 31 6.03 -0.45 -5.92
N GLU A 32 6.48 -1.33 -5.03
CA GLU A 32 6.64 -2.75 -5.32
C GLU A 32 5.92 -3.59 -4.26
N PRO A 33 5.06 -4.54 -4.65
CA PRO A 33 4.51 -5.52 -3.73
C PRO A 33 5.64 -6.43 -3.23
N LEU A 34 5.92 -6.37 -1.94
CA LEU A 34 7.04 -7.08 -1.31
C LEU A 34 6.61 -8.47 -0.83
N ARG A 35 5.39 -8.58 -0.31
CA ARG A 35 4.84 -9.85 0.17
C ARG A 35 3.34 -9.87 -0.08
N GLN A 36 2.84 -10.98 -0.60
CA GLN A 36 1.40 -11.22 -0.69
C GLN A 36 1.11 -12.56 -0.04
N THR A 37 0.41 -12.52 1.09
CA THR A 37 -0.07 -13.68 1.81
C THR A 37 -1.50 -13.93 1.35
N VAL A 38 -1.72 -15.07 0.72
CA VAL A 38 -3.04 -15.54 0.27
C VAL A 38 -3.35 -16.82 1.05
N GLY A 39 -4.43 -16.81 1.84
CA GLY A 39 -4.79 -17.90 2.75
C GLY A 39 -5.77 -17.45 3.83
N ASN A 40 -5.70 -18.04 5.03
CA ASN A 40 -6.60 -17.74 6.15
C ASN A 40 -6.49 -16.28 6.68
N SER A 41 -5.51 -15.53 6.21
CA SER A 41 -5.24 -14.14 6.57
C SER A 41 -4.66 -13.40 5.37
N PRO A 42 -5.53 -12.88 4.46
CA PRO A 42 -5.05 -12.23 3.25
C PRO A 42 -4.41 -10.90 3.62
N GLU A 43 -3.12 -10.78 3.31
CA GLU A 43 -2.30 -9.62 3.64
C GLU A 43 -1.35 -9.32 2.49
N THR A 44 -1.26 -8.07 2.08
CA THR A 44 -0.29 -7.61 1.07
C THR A 44 0.55 -6.49 1.64
N VAL A 45 1.86 -6.68 1.62
CA VAL A 45 2.87 -5.71 2.02
C VAL A 45 3.43 -5.05 0.76
N PHE A 46 3.30 -3.74 0.67
CA PHE A 46 3.86 -2.90 -0.38
C PHE A 46 5.05 -2.13 0.14
N LYS A 47 6.15 -2.12 -0.60
CA LYS A 47 7.27 -1.22 -0.38
C LYS A 47 7.15 -0.03 -1.31
N VAL A 48 6.98 1.15 -0.73
CA VAL A 48 6.91 2.41 -1.46
C VAL A 48 8.22 3.15 -1.23
N MET A 49 9.03 3.31 -2.28
CA MET A 49 10.19 4.17 -2.23
C MET A 49 9.75 5.63 -2.29
N CYS A 50 10.17 6.43 -1.32
CA CYS A 50 9.86 7.84 -1.24
C CYS A 50 10.91 8.66 -1.98
N THR A 51 10.54 9.29 -3.09
CA THR A 51 11.42 10.20 -3.82
C THR A 51 11.21 11.63 -3.29
N GLY A 52 12.15 12.10 -2.46
CA GLY A 52 12.13 13.48 -1.95
C GLY A 52 12.53 13.67 -0.49
N GLY A 53 12.90 12.62 0.23
CA GLY A 53 13.48 12.76 1.58
C GLY A 53 14.91 13.27 1.49
N LYS A 54 15.22 14.38 2.18
CA LYS A 54 16.58 14.95 2.28
C LYS A 54 17.58 14.06 3.04
N SER A 55 17.19 12.87 3.48
CA SER A 55 18.01 12.00 4.30
C SER A 55 17.66 10.55 4.00
N LYS A 56 18.68 9.75 3.62
CA LYS A 56 18.73 8.28 3.51
C LYS A 56 17.48 7.58 2.99
N ASP A 57 17.55 7.06 1.76
CA ASP A 57 16.66 6.04 1.17
C ASP A 57 15.36 5.77 1.95
N VAL A 58 14.46 6.75 1.95
CA VAL A 58 13.22 6.64 2.72
C VAL A 58 12.31 5.73 1.91
N PHE A 59 12.01 4.56 2.45
CA PHE A 59 10.95 3.71 1.95
C PHE A 59 9.96 3.48 3.08
N VAL A 60 8.69 3.42 2.74
CA VAL A 60 7.63 3.06 3.69
C VAL A 60 7.07 1.71 3.27
N LEU A 61 6.86 0.85 4.25
CA LEU A 61 6.18 -0.41 4.06
C LEU A 61 4.71 -0.17 4.39
N VAL A 62 3.80 -0.58 3.52
CA VAL A 62 2.36 -0.49 3.77
C VAL A 62 1.82 -1.91 3.76
N GLN A 63 1.31 -2.36 4.90
CA GLN A 63 0.66 -3.64 5.03
C GLN A 63 -0.83 -3.44 4.99
N CYS A 64 -1.46 -4.10 4.03
CA CYS A 64 -2.90 -4.08 3.86
C CYS A 64 -3.45 -5.49 4.08
N ARG A 65 -4.36 -5.64 5.04
CA ARG A 65 -4.96 -6.90 5.46
C ARG A 65 -6.47 -6.77 5.42
N VAL A 66 -7.12 -7.51 4.52
CA VAL A 66 -8.58 -7.56 4.26
C VAL A 66 -9.23 -6.18 4.00
N HIS A 67 -9.34 -5.32 5.02
CA HIS A 67 -9.95 -3.98 4.97
C HIS A 67 -9.14 -2.89 5.69
N GLN A 68 -7.97 -3.22 6.24
CA GLN A 68 -7.10 -2.23 6.90
C GLN A 68 -5.77 -2.14 6.19
N CYS A 69 -5.35 -0.92 5.85
CA CYS A 69 -4.01 -0.61 5.39
C CYS A 69 -3.29 0.22 6.44
N VAL A 70 -2.16 -0.28 6.91
CA VAL A 70 -1.32 0.37 7.93
C VAL A 70 0.09 0.56 7.39
N LEU A 71 0.71 1.67 7.76
CA LEU A 71 2.11 1.93 7.44
C LEU A 71 2.98 1.22 8.48
N LEU A 72 3.71 0.19 8.04
CA LEU A 72 4.83 -0.41 8.76
C LEU A 72 6.01 0.58 8.65
N ARG A 73 6.29 1.30 9.73
CA ARG A 73 7.51 2.13 9.86
C ARG A 73 8.69 1.26 10.26
#